data_AF-A0A8C8RM40-F1
#
_entry.id   AF-A0A8C8RM40-F1
#
_cell.length_a   1.000
_cell.length_b   1.000
_cell.length_c   1.000
_cell.angle_alpha   90.00
_cell.angle_beta   90.00
_cell.angle_gamma   90.00
#
_symmetry.space_group_name_H-M   'P 1'
#
loop_
_entity.id
_entity.type
_entity.pdbx_description
1 polymer ?
#
loop_
_entity_poly.entity_id
_entity_poly.type
_entity_poly.pdbx_seq_one_letter_code
_entity_poly.pdbx_strand_id
1 'polypeptide(L)'
;MKCFLGVLFALGIWVTICDADCHFELNDPQKGCVQDGKSYAVGATWTKECKSCHCSKEAIQCCADYGIPVDYDEQKCERIFDKDSCSYSVVQKDDHSKTCPFTGMVG
;
A
#
# COMPACT_ATOMS: atom_id res chain seq x y z
N MET A 1 0.24 18.44 1.58
CA MET A 1 0.81 19.65 0.94
C MET A 1 1.85 20.30 1.86
N LYS A 2 3.13 20.07 1.56
CA LYS A 2 4.29 20.93 1.86
C LYS A 2 5.49 20.28 1.16
N CYS A 3 5.57 20.50 -0.15
CA CYS A 3 6.77 20.18 -0.94
C CYS A 3 7.70 21.37 -0.77
N PHE A 4 8.66 21.29 0.14
CA PHE A 4 9.66 22.36 0.27
C PHE A 4 10.56 22.35 -0.98
N LEU A 5 10.54 23.48 -1.68
CA LEU A 5 11.47 23.87 -2.73
C LEU A 5 12.91 23.79 -2.20
N GLY A 6 13.76 23.02 -2.90
CA GLY A 6 15.21 23.02 -2.73
C GLY A 6 15.85 22.79 -4.09
N VAL A 7 16.47 23.83 -4.64
CA VAL A 7 17.11 23.87 -5.96
C VAL A 7 18.52 23.26 -5.89
N LEU A 8 18.81 22.36 -6.85
CA LEU A 8 20.12 21.96 -7.41
C LEU A 8 21.18 21.28 -6.48
N PHE A 9 21.38 19.96 -6.59
CA PHE A 9 22.41 19.31 -7.44
C PHE A 9 22.51 17.79 -7.19
N ALA A 10 22.75 17.05 -8.29
CA ALA A 10 23.23 15.67 -8.40
C ALA A 10 22.25 14.51 -8.09
N LEU A 11 21.61 14.03 -9.16
CA LEU A 11 21.19 12.64 -9.46
C LEU A 11 21.10 11.65 -8.28
N GLY A 12 20.31 11.96 -7.26
CA GLY A 12 19.69 10.95 -6.43
C GLY A 12 18.36 10.62 -7.09
N ILE A 13 18.13 9.34 -7.44
CA ILE A 13 16.76 8.88 -7.63
C ILE A 13 16.11 9.03 -6.25
N TRP A 14 15.50 10.18 -6.00
CA TRP A 14 14.60 10.34 -4.89
C TRP A 14 13.43 9.44 -5.24
N VAL A 15 13.44 8.20 -4.74
CA VAL A 15 12.21 7.45 -4.60
C VAL A 15 11.42 8.25 -3.59
N THR A 16 10.59 9.16 -4.10
CA THR A 16 9.55 9.79 -3.31
C THR A 16 8.70 8.64 -2.80
N ILE A 17 8.82 8.34 -1.52
CA ILE A 17 7.98 7.37 -0.84
C ILE A 17 6.59 8.01 -0.83
N CYS A 18 5.83 7.79 -1.91
CA CYS A 18 4.39 8.00 -1.90
C CYS A 18 3.83 6.81 -1.14
N ASP A 19 3.64 6.98 0.17
CA ASP A 19 3.06 5.96 1.07
C ASP A 19 1.56 5.77 0.85
N ALA A 20 1.16 5.55 -0.41
CA ALA A 20 -0.08 4.86 -0.74
C ALA A 20 0.33 3.64 -1.57
N ASP A 21 0.13 2.42 -1.04
CA ASP A 21 0.45 1.17 -1.75
C ASP A 21 -0.59 0.89 -2.84
N CYS A 22 -0.66 1.82 -3.80
CA CYS A 22 -1.47 1.78 -4.99
C CYS A 22 -0.59 1.48 -6.20
N HIS A 23 -1.00 0.50 -7.00
CA HIS A 23 -0.41 0.25 -8.31
C HIS A 23 -1.46 0.38 -9.41
N PHE A 24 -0.99 0.80 -10.58
CA PHE A 24 -1.81 0.98 -11.77
C PHE A 24 -1.33 0.03 -12.85
N GLU A 25 -2.24 -0.77 -13.38
CA GLU A 25 -2.01 -1.64 -14.54
C GLU A 25 -2.82 -1.10 -15.71
N LEU A 26 -2.16 -0.68 -16.79
CA LEU A 26 -2.86 -0.17 -17.97
C LEU A 26 -3.75 -1.25 -18.57
N ASN A 27 -4.92 -0.84 -19.05
CA ASN A 27 -5.87 -1.77 -19.65
C ASN A 27 -5.32 -2.38 -20.95
N ASP A 28 -5.72 -3.63 -21.23
CA ASP A 28 -5.50 -4.23 -22.54
C ASP A 28 -6.36 -3.48 -23.57
N PRO A 29 -5.78 -2.99 -24.68
CA PRO A 29 -6.52 -2.20 -25.67
C PRO A 29 -7.70 -2.94 -26.31
N GLN A 30 -7.68 -4.27 -26.35
CA GLN A 30 -8.72 -5.10 -26.95
C GLN A 30 -9.67 -5.70 -25.91
N LYS A 31 -9.15 -6.05 -24.72
CA LYS A 31 -9.88 -6.81 -23.70
C LYS A 31 -10.32 -5.96 -22.50
N GLY A 32 -9.84 -4.73 -22.38
CA GLY A 32 -10.09 -3.87 -21.22
C GLY A 32 -9.34 -4.35 -19.98
N CYS A 33 -9.99 -4.31 -18.83
CA CYS A 33 -9.40 -4.75 -17.57
C CYS A 33 -9.32 -6.27 -17.50
N VAL A 34 -8.10 -6.81 -17.56
CA VAL A 34 -7.82 -8.23 -17.36
C VAL A 34 -6.75 -8.37 -16.28
N GLN A 35 -7.07 -9.09 -15.21
CA GLN A 35 -6.13 -9.38 -14.12
C GLN A 35 -6.18 -10.87 -13.77
N ASP A 36 -5.02 -11.52 -13.70
CA ASP A 36 -4.87 -12.97 -13.44
C ASP A 36 -5.73 -13.87 -14.34
N GLY A 37 -5.90 -13.46 -15.61
CA GLY A 37 -6.70 -14.19 -16.59
C GLY A 37 -8.21 -13.98 -16.48
N LYS A 38 -8.70 -13.17 -15.53
CA LYS A 38 -10.12 -12.81 -15.39
C LYS A 38 -10.39 -11.42 -15.97
N SER A 39 -11.48 -11.29 -16.72
CA SER A 39 -11.96 -10.01 -17.22
C SER A 39 -12.88 -9.32 -16.22
N TYR A 40 -12.76 -8.00 -16.16
CA TYR A 40 -13.58 -7.14 -15.30
C TYR A 40 -14.23 -6.05 -16.15
N ALA A 41 -15.50 -5.76 -15.88
CA ALA A 41 -16.20 -4.68 -16.56
C ALA A 41 -15.69 -3.32 -16.06
N VAL A 42 -15.73 -2.29 -16.91
CA VAL A 42 -15.45 -0.91 -16.50
C VAL A 42 -16.40 -0.51 -15.36
N GLY A 43 -15.83 0.05 -14.30
CA GLY A 43 -16.53 0.39 -13.07
C GLY A 43 -16.58 -0.73 -12.03
N ALA A 44 -16.13 -1.94 -12.36
CA ALA A 44 -16.08 -3.04 -11.40
C ALA A 44 -15.04 -2.78 -10.30
N THR A 45 -15.33 -3.28 -9.11
CA THR A 45 -14.43 -3.29 -7.96
C THR A 45 -14.31 -4.71 -7.43
N TRP A 46 -13.10 -5.13 -7.04
CA TRP A 46 -12.84 -6.43 -6.44
C TRP A 46 -11.67 -6.36 -5.47
N THR A 47 -11.58 -7.32 -4.56
CA THR A 47 -10.43 -7.44 -3.65
C THR A 47 -9.46 -8.47 -4.18
N LYS A 48 -8.17 -8.14 -4.16
CA LYS A 48 -7.06 -9.05 -4.48
C LYS A 48 -5.93 -8.79 -3.48
N GLU A 49 -5.53 -9.83 -2.75
CA GLU A 49 -4.36 -9.79 -1.85
C GLU A 49 -4.33 -8.57 -0.92
N CYS A 50 -5.41 -8.35 -0.15
CA CYS A 50 -5.56 -7.21 0.76
C CYS A 50 -5.54 -5.83 0.08
N LYS A 51 -5.81 -5.79 -1.24
CA LYS A 51 -5.96 -4.57 -2.02
C LYS A 51 -7.36 -4.49 -2.62
N SER A 52 -7.97 -3.31 -2.54
CA SER A 52 -9.15 -2.96 -3.32
C SER A 52 -8.74 -2.50 -4.70
N CYS A 53 -9.23 -3.22 -5.70
CA CYS A 53 -8.98 -2.99 -7.11
C CYS A 53 -10.21 -2.38 -7.77
N HIS A 54 -9.99 -1.41 -8.64
CA HIS A 54 -11.01 -0.75 -9.44
C HIS A 54 -10.61 -0.73 -10.92
N CYS A 55 -11.53 -1.14 -11.79
CA CYS A 55 -11.37 -1.06 -13.23
C CYS A 55 -11.91 0.27 -13.76
N SER A 56 -11.01 1.16 -14.19
CA SER A 56 -11.36 2.37 -14.93
C SER A 56 -11.33 2.11 -16.44
N LYS A 57 -11.58 3.15 -17.25
CA LYS A 57 -11.47 3.03 -18.72
C LYS A 57 -10.00 2.93 -19.17
N GLU A 58 -9.10 3.49 -18.38
CA GLU A 58 -7.69 3.65 -18.72
C GLU A 58 -6.81 2.55 -18.09
N ALA A 59 -7.11 2.17 -16.84
CA ALA A 59 -6.30 1.25 -16.05
C ALA A 59 -7.10 0.51 -14.97
N ILE A 60 -6.54 -0.58 -14.48
CA ILE A 60 -6.86 -1.16 -13.19
C ILE A 60 -6.02 -0.44 -12.12
N GLN A 61 -6.67 0.10 -11.10
CA GLN A 61 -6.00 0.65 -9.92
C GLN A 61 -6.26 -0.27 -8.73
N CYS A 62 -5.20 -0.74 -8.07
CA CYS A 62 -5.31 -1.58 -6.88
C CYS A 62 -4.54 -0.96 -5.73
N CYS A 63 -5.21 -0.66 -4.62
CA CYS A 63 -4.65 -0.01 -3.44
C CYS A 63 -4.78 -0.90 -2.21
N ALA A 64 -3.77 -0.92 -1.35
CA ALA A 64 -3.88 -1.56 -0.03
C ALA A 64 -5.04 -0.98 0.77
N ASP A 65 -5.85 -1.86 1.36
CA ASP A 65 -6.95 -1.47 2.25
C ASP A 65 -6.51 -1.39 3.72
N TYR A 66 -5.21 -1.51 3.98
CA TYR A 66 -4.64 -1.58 5.32
C TYR A 66 -3.69 -0.42 5.58
N GLY A 67 -3.77 0.09 6.81
CA GLY A 67 -2.84 1.11 7.28
C GLY A 67 -1.54 0.48 7.77
N ILE A 68 -0.42 1.14 7.47
CA ILE A 68 0.89 0.78 7.96
C ILE A 68 1.18 1.61 9.22
N PRO A 69 1.28 0.99 10.41
CA PRO A 69 1.62 1.69 11.63
C PRO A 69 3.06 2.22 11.56
N VAL A 70 3.24 3.43 12.06
CA VAL A 70 4.51 4.16 12.16
C VAL A 70 4.63 4.80 13.55
N ASP A 71 5.80 5.36 13.86
CA ASP A 71 6.10 6.00 15.14
C ASP A 71 5.93 5.06 16.35
N TYR A 72 6.51 3.86 16.27
CA TYR A 72 6.67 2.93 17.40
C TYR A 72 8.15 2.78 17.76
N ASP A 73 8.43 2.18 18.93
CA ASP A 73 9.81 1.87 19.33
C ASP A 73 10.38 0.74 18.47
N GLU A 74 10.98 1.08 17.33
CA GLU A 74 11.58 0.11 16.40
C GLU A 74 12.75 -0.68 16.99
N GLN A 75 13.31 -0.29 18.14
CA GLN A 75 14.34 -1.07 18.81
C GLN A 75 13.71 -2.28 19.51
N LYS A 76 12.61 -2.06 20.26
CA LYS A 76 11.94 -3.08 21.07
C LYS A 76 10.79 -3.79 20.37
N CYS A 77 10.24 -3.17 19.33
CA CYS A 77 9.01 -3.61 18.70
C CYS A 77 9.18 -3.79 17.19
N GLU A 78 8.34 -4.62 16.61
CA GLU A 78 8.22 -4.84 15.18
C GLU A 78 6.76 -4.93 14.76
N ARG A 79 6.51 -4.73 13.47
CA ARG A 79 5.18 -4.87 12.89
C ARG A 79 5.05 -6.19 12.14
N ILE A 80 3.96 -6.90 12.38
CA ILE A 80 3.64 -8.18 11.74
C ILE A 80 2.37 -7.99 10.93
N PHE A 81 2.42 -8.35 9.64
CA PHE A 81 1.25 -8.32 8.77
C PHE A 81 0.48 -9.63 8.87
N ASP A 82 -0.81 -9.53 9.17
CA ASP A 82 -1.74 -10.63 9.17
C ASP A 82 -2.56 -10.59 7.87
N LYS A 83 -2.42 -11.64 7.04
CA LYS A 83 -3.06 -11.71 5.72
C LYS A 83 -4.56 -12.00 5.78
N ASP A 84 -5.04 -12.62 6.87
CA ASP A 84 -6.44 -13.02 7.00
C ASP A 84 -7.31 -11.81 7.38
N SER A 85 -6.79 -10.96 8.25
CA SER A 85 -7.40 -9.70 8.66
C SER A 85 -6.98 -8.50 7.80
N CYS A 86 -5.97 -8.67 6.94
CA CYS A 86 -5.35 -7.60 6.17
C CYS A 86 -4.96 -6.42 7.07
N SER A 87 -4.16 -6.66 8.10
CA SER A 87 -3.81 -5.62 9.07
C SER A 87 -2.43 -5.83 9.67
N TYR A 88 -1.83 -4.75 10.16
CA TYR A 88 -0.58 -4.81 10.93
C TYR A 88 -0.87 -4.77 12.42
N SER A 89 -0.19 -5.65 13.15
CA SER A 89 -0.01 -5.51 14.61
C SER A 89 1.40 -5.05 14.91
N VAL A 90 1.58 -4.18 15.91
CA VAL A 90 2.91 -3.85 16.45
C VAL A 90 3.09 -4.59 17.75
N VAL A 91 4.12 -5.42 17.85
CA VAL A 91 4.37 -6.32 18.99
C VAL A 91 5.82 -6.21 19.46
N GLN A 92 6.10 -6.65 20.68
CA GLN A 92 7.48 -6.71 21.18
C GLN A 92 8.25 -7.81 20.44
N LYS A 93 9.51 -7.55 20.07
CA LYS A 93 10.37 -8.54 19.39
C LYS A 93 10.68 -9.77 20.26
N ASP A 94 10.81 -9.57 21.58
CA ASP A 94 11.14 -10.65 22.51
C ASP A 94 9.91 -11.49 22.90
N ASP A 95 8.70 -10.96 22.71
CA ASP A 95 7.43 -11.62 23.06
C ASP A 95 6.28 -11.08 22.20
N HIS A 96 6.01 -11.78 21.09
CA HIS A 96 5.00 -11.38 20.11
C HIS A 96 3.56 -11.42 20.66
N SER A 97 3.33 -11.96 21.87
CA SER A 97 2.02 -11.90 22.52
C SER A 97 1.69 -10.54 23.13
N LYS A 98 2.71 -9.68 23.31
CA LYS A 98 2.58 -8.33 23.86
C LYS A 98 2.58 -7.27 22.76
N THR A 99 1.54 -6.45 22.73
CA THR A 99 1.45 -5.32 21.80
C THR A 99 2.32 -4.14 22.23
N CYS A 100 2.73 -3.33 21.25
CA CYS A 100 3.40 -2.07 21.45
C CYS A 100 2.50 -0.90 21.00
N PRO A 101 2.59 0.26 21.67
CA PRO A 101 1.92 1.47 21.20
C PRO A 101 2.62 2.02 19.94
N PHE A 102 1.83 2.68 19.10
CA PHE A 102 2.27 3.47 17.96
C PHE A 102 1.40 4.72 17.87
N THR A 103 1.91 5.81 17.30
CA THR A 103 1.17 7.09 17.24
C THR A 103 0.76 7.54 15.85
N GLY A 104 1.25 6.87 14.80
CA GLY A 104 0.94 7.21 13.43
C GLY A 104 0.52 6.01 12.58
N MET A 105 -0.20 6.29 11.50
CA MET A 105 -0.57 5.32 10.48
C MET A 105 -0.54 6.00 9.12
N VAL A 106 0.02 5.32 8.13
CA VAL A 106 0.04 5.75 6.72
C VAL A 106 -0.74 4.77 5.85
N GLY A 107 -1.28 5.25 4.73
CA GLY A 107 -2.10 4.48 3.79
C GLY A 107 -2.28 5.19 2.47
#